data_AF-A0A197JLE1-F1
#
_entry.id   AF-A0A197JLE1-F1
#
_cell.length_a   1.000
_cell.length_b   1.000
_cell.length_c   1.000
_cell.angle_alpha   90.00
_cell.angle_beta   90.00
_cell.angle_gamma   90.00
#
_symmetry.space_group_name_H-M   'P 1'
#
loop_
_entity.id
_entity.type
_entity.pdbx_description
1 polymer ?
#
loop_
_entity_poly.entity_id
_entity_poly.type
_entity_poly.pdbx_seq_one_letter_code
_entity_poly.pdbx_strand_id
1 'polypeptide(L)' 'ASAAAGAARRRSINFLETVEIIPVHRKSDYNRQSDKHATFKILTPDMKSEIRDELNTYKMREMAVHVESMANTAF' A
#
# COMPACT_ATOMS: atom_id res chain seq x y z
N ALA A 1 17.16 -2.36 -46.72
CA ALA A 1 16.05 -1.57 -46.14
C ALA A 1 14.83 -2.47 -45.99
N SER A 2 14.41 -2.78 -44.77
CA SER A 2 13.06 -3.28 -44.47
C SER A 2 12.75 -3.05 -42.99
N ALA A 3 12.26 -1.85 -42.69
CA ALA A 3 11.71 -1.53 -41.39
C ALA A 3 10.33 -2.20 -41.28
N ALA A 4 10.25 -3.32 -40.55
CA ALA A 4 8.98 -3.85 -40.10
C ALA A 4 8.47 -2.93 -38.97
N ALA A 5 7.66 -1.95 -39.35
CA ALA A 5 7.01 -1.04 -38.43
C ALA A 5 6.18 -1.85 -37.43
N GLY A 6 6.54 -1.73 -36.15
CA GLY A 6 5.81 -2.36 -35.05
C GLY A 6 4.38 -1.86 -35.03
N ALA A 7 3.44 -2.71 -35.46
CA ALA A 7 2.03 -2.45 -35.32
C ALA A 7 1.71 -2.26 -33.83
N ALA A 8 1.29 -1.05 -33.46
CA ALA A 8 0.84 -0.75 -32.11
C ALA A 8 -0.27 -1.73 -31.74
N ARG A 9 0.03 -2.67 -30.82
CA ARG A 9 -0.89 -3.68 -30.33
C ARG A 9 -2.05 -2.95 -29.64
N ARG A 10 -3.20 -2.80 -30.34
CA ARG A 10 -4.42 -2.27 -29.75
C ARG A 10 -4.87 -3.25 -28.67
N ARG A 11 -4.62 -2.91 -27.41
CA ARG A 11 -5.15 -3.65 -26.27
C ARG A 11 -6.60 -3.21 -26.09
N SER A 12 -7.54 -4.15 -26.22
CA SER A 12 -8.93 -3.94 -25.85
C SER A 12 -9.16 -4.46 -24.44
N ILE A 13 -9.81 -3.64 -23.61
CA ILE A 13 -10.40 -4.07 -22.33
C ILE A 13 -11.90 -3.85 -22.47
N ASN A 14 -12.67 -4.89 -22.15
CA ASN A 14 -14.13 -4.82 -22.15
C ASN A 14 -14.58 -4.95 -20.69
N PHE A 15 -15.49 -4.07 -20.28
CA PHE A 15 -16.12 -4.13 -18.96
C PHE A 15 -17.46 -4.84 -19.09
N LEU A 16 -17.81 -5.65 -18.09
CA LEU A 16 -19.16 -6.20 -18.00
C LEU A 16 -20.12 -5.05 -17.67
N GLU A 17 -21.24 -4.97 -18.39
CA GLU A 17 -22.26 -3.95 -18.16
C GLU A 17 -23.05 -4.21 -16.85
N THR A 18 -23.09 -5.46 -16.42
CA THR A 18 -23.80 -5.89 -15.22
C THR A 18 -22.83 -6.16 -14.07
N VAL A 19 -23.25 -5.81 -12.85
CA VAL A 19 -22.51 -6.11 -11.63
C VAL A 19 -23.29 -7.17 -10.85
N GLU A 20 -22.68 -8.33 -10.64
CA GLU A 20 -23.24 -9.36 -9.76
C GLU A 20 -23.01 -8.95 -8.30
N ILE A 21 -24.09 -8.85 -7.52
CA ILE A 21 -24.04 -8.51 -6.10
C ILE A 21 -24.28 -9.77 -5.28
N ILE A 22 -23.21 -10.32 -4.70
CA ILE A 22 -23.30 -11.41 -3.74
C ILE A 22 -23.61 -10.79 -2.36
N PRO A 23 -24.75 -11.13 -1.72
CA PRO A 23 -25.11 -10.58 -0.42
C PRO A 23 -24.15 -11.09 0.66
N VAL A 24 -23.24 -10.22 1.09
CA VAL A 24 -22.38 -10.39 2.27
C VAL A 24 -22.89 -9.53 3.43
N HIS A 25 -22.29 -9.69 4.61
CA HIS A 25 -22.63 -8.92 5.81
C HIS A 25 -22.81 -7.43 5.49
N ARG A 26 -23.99 -6.91 5.74
CA ARG A 26 -24.34 -5.50 5.56
C ARG A 26 -23.65 -4.66 6.61
N LYS A 27 -23.54 -3.36 6.35
CA LYS A 27 -22.98 -2.40 7.33
C LYS A 27 -23.78 -2.34 8.63
N SER A 28 -25.05 -2.74 8.59
CA SER A 28 -25.93 -2.89 9.75
C SER A 28 -25.59 -4.09 10.63
N ASP A 29 -24.93 -5.11 10.06
CA ASP A 29 -24.83 -6.42 10.70
C ASP A 29 -23.76 -6.42 11.80
N TYR A 30 -22.79 -5.51 11.74
CA TYR A 30 -21.83 -5.26 12.82
C TYR A 30 -21.15 -3.90 12.68
N ASN A 31 -20.63 -3.40 13.80
CA ASN A 31 -19.90 -2.13 13.83
C ASN A 31 -18.48 -2.29 13.25
N ARG A 32 -18.23 -1.65 12.10
CA ARG A 32 -16.90 -1.55 11.45
C ARG A 32 -16.13 -0.29 11.79
N GLN A 33 -16.62 0.52 12.73
CA GLN A 33 -15.92 1.75 13.13
C GLN A 33 -14.60 1.39 13.81
N SER A 34 -13.51 1.99 13.34
CA SER A 34 -12.22 1.90 14.01
C SER A 34 -12.27 2.60 15.36
N ASP A 35 -11.28 2.31 16.22
CA ASP A 35 -11.10 3.06 17.46
C ASP A 35 -11.01 4.57 17.19
N LYS A 36 -11.80 5.34 17.94
CA LYS A 36 -11.80 6.81 17.88
C LYS A 36 -10.48 7.37 18.42
N HIS A 37 -9.83 6.66 19.33
CA HIS A 37 -8.57 7.01 19.97
C HIS A 37 -7.37 6.23 19.43
N ALA A 38 -7.45 5.80 18.16
CA ALA A 38 -6.35 5.09 17.50
C ALA A 38 -5.00 5.77 17.75
N THR A 39 -3.99 4.98 18.15
CA THR A 39 -2.71 5.46 18.69
C THR A 39 -2.04 6.52 17.83
N PHE A 40 -2.10 6.38 16.50
CA PHE A 40 -1.49 7.35 15.57
C PHE A 40 -2.08 8.77 15.68
N LYS A 41 -3.31 8.93 16.20
CA LYS A 41 -3.96 10.23 16.39
C LYS A 41 -3.51 10.96 17.66
N ILE A 42 -2.95 10.24 18.63
CA ILE A 42 -2.55 10.77 19.94
C ILE A 42 -1.03 10.84 20.13
N LEU A 43 -0.26 10.60 19.06
CA LEU A 43 1.19 10.68 19.09
C LEU A 43 1.66 12.12 19.34
N THR A 44 2.35 12.33 20.46
CA THR A 44 3.06 13.58 20.74
C THR A 44 4.29 13.71 19.82
N PRO A 45 4.86 14.92 19.66
CA PRO A 45 6.09 15.11 18.90
C PRO A 45 7.24 14.21 19.39
N ASP A 46 7.38 14.05 20.71
CA ASP A 46 8.42 13.24 21.33
C ASP A 46 8.27 11.76 20.97
N MET A 47 7.05 11.22 21.09
CA MET A 47 6.75 9.85 20.68
C MET A 47 7.03 9.61 19.19
N LYS A 48 6.78 10.59 18.33
CA LYS A 48 7.13 10.48 16.90
C LYS A 48 8.63 10.45 16.66
N SER A 49 9.40 11.16 17.47
CA SER A 49 10.87 11.10 17.40
C SER A 49 11.37 9.72 17.82
N GLU A 50 10.87 9.20 18.94
CA GLU A 50 11.21 7.86 19.44
C GLU A 50 10.89 6.78 18.39
N ILE A 51 9.68 6.82 17.81
CA ILE A 51 9.27 5.89 16.75
C ILE A 51 10.18 6.00 15.51
N ARG A 52 10.61 7.21 15.14
CA ARG A 52 11.51 7.40 13.99
C ARG A 52 12.86 6.76 14.25
N ASP A 53 13.43 7.00 15.43
CA ASP A 53 14.74 6.48 15.80
C ASP A 53 14.73 4.96 15.90
N GLU A 54 13.65 4.39 16.45
CA GLU A 54 13.42 2.94 16.49
C GLU A 54 13.32 2.35 15.07
N LEU A 55 12.47 2.92 14.22
CA LEU A 55 12.30 2.44 12.85
C LEU A 55 13.58 2.55 12.03
N ASN A 56 14.38 3.60 12.22
CA ASN A 56 15.64 3.75 11.50
C ASN A 56 16.68 2.74 11.96
N THR A 57 16.74 2.47 13.27
CA THR A 57 17.59 1.42 13.82
C THR A 57 17.21 0.05 13.25
N TYR A 58 15.91 -0.28 13.26
CA TYR A 58 15.39 -1.53 12.70
C TYR A 58 15.71 -1.68 11.22
N LYS A 59 15.42 -0.65 10.41
CA LYS A 59 15.66 -0.66 8.95
C LYS A 59 17.13 -0.78 8.59
N MET A 60 18.04 -0.26 9.42
CA MET A 60 19.48 -0.35 9.17
C MET A 60 20.08 -1.69 9.58
N ARG A 61 19.60 -2.29 10.68
CA ARG A 61 20.31 -3.39 11.35
C ARG A 61 19.62 -4.75 11.26
N GLU A 62 18.30 -4.76 11.17
CA GLU A 62 17.49 -5.97 11.30
C GLU A 62 16.69 -6.29 10.04
N MET A 63 16.21 -5.25 9.35
CA MET A 63 15.40 -5.44 8.16
C MET A 63 16.25 -5.95 6.99
N ALA A 64 16.02 -7.20 6.59
CA ALA A 64 16.66 -7.77 5.40
C ALA A 64 16.13 -7.08 4.14
N VAL A 65 17.01 -6.39 3.43
CA VAL A 65 16.72 -5.75 2.14
C VAL A 65 17.69 -6.26 1.10
N HIS A 66 17.20 -6.55 -0.10
CA HIS A 66 18.06 -6.91 -1.22
C HIS A 66 19.06 -5.77 -1.52
N VAL A 67 20.32 -6.11 -1.83
CA VAL A 67 21.42 -5.13 -1.97
C VAL A 67 21.07 -4.05 -3.02
N GLU A 68 20.46 -4.43 -4.13
CA GLU A 68 20.06 -3.49 -5.19
C GLU A 68 18.87 -2.59 -4.81
N SER A 69 18.11 -2.99 -3.78
CA SER A 69 16.94 -2.27 -3.31
C SER A 69 17.23 -1.42 -2.07
N MET A 70 18.46 -1.41 -1.55
CA MET A 70 18.78 -0.67 -0.32
C MET A 70 18.45 0.82 -0.42
N ALA A 71 18.66 1.43 -1.59
CA ALA A 71 18.36 2.84 -1.85
C ALA A 71 16.85 3.17 -1.77
N ASN A 72 15.98 2.16 -1.87
CA ASN A 72 14.53 2.34 -1.77
C ASN A 72 14.05 2.30 -0.31
N THR A 73 14.93 2.02 0.66
CA THR A 73 14.58 1.99 2.08
C THR A 73 14.35 3.41 2.59
N ALA A 74 13.12 3.71 3.02
CA ALA A 74 12.79 5.02 3.59
C ALA A 74 13.24 5.10 5.05
N PHE A 75 14.14 6.03 5.37
CA PHE A 75 14.57 6.37 6.73
C PHE A 75 13.95 7.70 7.20
#